data_AF-A0A9D6QVU3-F1
#
_entry.id   AF-A0A9D6QVU3-F1
#
_cell.length_a   1.000
_cell.length_b   1.000
_cell.length_c   1.000
_cell.angle_alpha   90.00
_cell.angle_beta   90.00
_cell.angle_gamma   90.00
#
_symmetry.space_group_name_H-M   'P 1'
#
loop_
_entity.id
_entity.type
_entity.pdbx_description
1 polymer ?
#
loop_
_entity_poly.entity_id
_entity_poly.type
_entity_poly.pdbx_seq_one_letter_code
_entity_poly.pdbx_strand_id
1 'polypeptide(L)'
;PVAVLKKFSNSENVVRVLYKTKTLPNQAFSAGPRVLPDDQAKIAAALVSQEGSGAIARLMAAYGSNKGLALATKEEYAGLDVYLKDTWGYTH
;
A
#
# COMPACT_ATOMS: atom_id res chain seq x y z
N PRO A 1 -6.40 9.22 -3.94
CA PRO A 1 -7.47 9.86 -4.76
C PRO A 1 -7.72 11.35 -4.42
N VAL A 2 -7.93 11.73 -3.16
CA VAL A 2 -8.29 13.12 -2.78
C VAL A 2 -7.19 14.15 -3.10
N ALA A 3 -5.92 13.79 -2.99
CA ALA A 3 -4.80 14.70 -3.28
C ALA A 3 -4.67 15.09 -4.76
N VAL A 4 -5.13 14.24 -5.69
CA VAL A 4 -5.16 14.56 -7.13
C VAL A 4 -6.29 15.56 -7.42
N LEU A 5 -7.42 15.44 -6.72
CA LEU A 5 -8.53 16.39 -6.83
C LEU A 5 -8.13 17.80 -6.33
N LYS A 6 -7.23 17.89 -5.35
CA LYS A 6 -6.66 19.18 -4.90
C LYS A 6 -5.79 19.88 -5.95
N LYS A 7 -5.33 19.21 -7.02
CA LYS A 7 -4.64 19.88 -8.14
C LYS A 7 -5.57 20.76 -8.97
N PHE A 8 -6.88 20.55 -8.84
CA PHE A 8 -7.92 21.40 -9.43
C PHE A 8 -8.35 22.51 -8.45
N SER A 9 -7.56 22.84 -7.41
CA SER A 9 -7.94 23.84 -6.41
C SER A 9 -8.07 25.26 -6.95
N ASN A 10 -7.58 25.57 -8.15
CA ASN A 10 -7.89 26.84 -8.83
C ASN A 10 -9.28 26.84 -9.48
N SER A 11 -10.08 25.79 -9.28
CA SER A 11 -11.44 25.64 -9.80
C SER A 11 -12.41 25.32 -8.66
N GLU A 12 -12.38 26.12 -7.58
CA GLU A 12 -13.22 25.94 -6.39
C GLU A 12 -14.73 25.85 -6.71
N ASN A 13 -15.15 26.25 -7.92
CA ASN A 13 -16.53 26.17 -8.42
C ASN A 13 -16.77 25.15 -9.56
N VAL A 14 -15.79 24.34 -9.97
CA VAL A 14 -15.93 23.46 -11.17
C VAL A 14 -16.03 21.98 -10.83
N VAL A 15 -15.65 21.55 -9.63
CA VAL A 15 -15.66 20.13 -9.24
C VAL A 15 -16.21 19.92 -7.83
N ARG A 16 -17.13 18.96 -7.69
CA ARG A 16 -17.74 18.53 -6.42
C ARG A 16 -17.46 17.05 -6.20
N VAL A 17 -17.05 16.67 -4.99
CA VAL A 17 -16.96 15.24 -4.60
C VAL A 17 -18.38 14.66 -4.55
N LEU A 18 -18.71 13.79 -5.50
CA LEU A 18 -20.02 13.13 -5.53
C LEU A 18 -20.08 11.89 -4.65
N TYR A 19 -18.93 11.21 -4.48
CA TYR A 19 -18.86 9.97 -3.74
C TYR A 19 -17.44 9.73 -3.22
N LYS A 20 -17.34 9.16 -2.01
CA LYS A 20 -16.08 8.75 -1.40
C LYS A 20 -16.23 7.31 -0.93
N THR A 21 -15.35 6.44 -1.41
CA THR A 21 -15.31 5.05 -0.98
C THR A 21 -14.72 4.91 0.42
N LYS A 22 -14.95 3.76 1.05
CA LYS A 22 -14.20 3.35 2.24
C LYS A 22 -12.71 3.29 1.92
N THR A 23 -11.89 3.60 2.92
CA THR A 23 -10.43 3.49 2.80
C THR A 23 -10.06 2.01 2.71
N LEU A 24 -9.27 1.67 1.69
CA LEU A 24 -8.69 0.34 1.54
C LEU A 24 -7.24 0.37 2.01
N PRO A 25 -6.71 -0.74 2.55
CA PRO A 25 -5.28 -0.84 2.82
C PRO A 25 -4.48 -0.64 1.53
N ASN A 26 -3.29 -0.07 1.67
CA ASN A 26 -2.41 0.22 0.54
C ASN A 26 -1.48 -0.99 0.25
N GLN A 27 -0.38 -0.75 -0.45
CA GLN A 27 0.65 -1.75 -0.71
C GLN A 27 1.25 -2.34 0.57
N ALA A 28 1.56 -3.64 0.53
CA ALA A 28 2.28 -4.36 1.57
C ALA A 28 3.33 -5.30 0.95
N PHE A 29 4.37 -5.62 1.73
CA PHE A 29 5.28 -6.71 1.40
C PHE A 29 4.72 -8.03 1.91
N SER A 30 4.88 -9.09 1.11
CA SER A 30 4.56 -10.46 1.51
C SER A 30 5.77 -11.36 1.29
N ALA A 31 5.88 -12.41 2.09
CA ALA A 31 6.89 -13.44 1.95
C ALA A 31 6.22 -14.76 1.55
N GLY A 32 6.80 -15.44 0.57
CA GLY A 32 6.30 -16.74 0.12
C GLY A 32 6.52 -17.84 1.16
N PRO A 33 5.88 -19.01 0.99
CA PRO A 33 5.90 -20.11 1.97
C PRO A 33 7.28 -20.78 2.15
N ARG A 34 8.27 -20.42 1.32
CA ARG A 34 9.66 -20.90 1.46
C ARG A 34 10.41 -20.23 2.62
N VAL A 35 9.92 -19.10 3.11
CA VAL A 35 10.44 -18.43 4.31
C VAL A 35 9.64 -18.95 5.49
N LEU A 36 10.31 -19.48 6.52
CA LEU A 36 9.64 -20.01 7.70
C LEU A 36 8.87 -18.91 8.45
N PRO A 37 7.73 -19.21 9.10
CA PRO A 37 6.92 -18.20 9.79
C PRO A 37 7.72 -17.36 10.79
N ASP A 38 8.61 -17.98 11.56
CA ASP A 38 9.47 -17.28 12.52
C ASP A 38 10.42 -16.30 11.84
N ASP A 39 10.93 -16.66 10.66
CA ASP A 39 11.82 -15.78 9.89
C ASP A 39 11.02 -14.69 9.18
N GLN A 40 9.80 -14.96 8.73
CA GLN A 40 8.88 -13.92 8.22
C GLN A 40 8.62 -12.87 9.30
N ALA A 41 8.37 -13.30 10.55
CA ALA A 41 8.16 -12.40 11.68
C ALA A 41 9.40 -11.56 12.00
N LYS A 42 10.60 -12.17 12.01
CA LYS A 42 11.88 -11.44 12.19
C LYS A 42 12.12 -10.43 11.08
N ILE A 43 11.87 -10.79 9.82
CA ILE A 43 12.02 -9.89 8.66
C ILE A 43 11.06 -8.70 8.80
N ALA A 44 9.78 -8.96 9.12
CA ALA A 44 8.80 -7.89 9.31
C ALA A 44 9.21 -6.93 10.43
N ALA A 45 9.65 -7.46 11.59
CA ALA A 45 10.14 -6.68 12.71
C ALA A 45 11.39 -5.85 12.35
N ALA A 46 12.34 -6.44 11.61
CA ALA A 46 13.53 -5.75 11.15
C ALA A 46 13.19 -4.58 10.22
N LEU A 47 12.26 -4.78 9.27
CA LEU A 47 11.85 -3.76 8.30
C LEU A 47 11.18 -2.53 8.95
N VAL A 48 10.41 -2.73 10.02
CA VAL A 48 9.73 -1.62 10.74
C VAL A 48 10.57 -1.02 11.87
N SER A 49 11.73 -1.60 12.16
CA SER A 49 12.66 -1.07 13.18
C SER A 49 13.23 0.30 12.76
N GLN A 50 13.81 1.02 13.71
CA GLN A 50 14.46 2.30 13.43
C GLN A 50 15.64 2.14 12.46
N GLU A 51 16.45 1.09 12.65
CA GLU A 51 17.56 0.76 11.75
C GLU A 51 17.06 0.38 10.35
N GLY A 52 16.03 -0.48 10.29
CA GLY A 52 15.39 -0.90 9.04
C GLY A 52 14.81 0.27 8.27
N SER A 53 14.16 1.21 8.97
CA SER A 53 13.63 2.45 8.38
C SER A 53 14.70 3.27 7.67
N GLY A 54 15.92 3.34 8.24
CA GLY A 54 17.08 3.96 7.59
C GLY A 54 17.52 3.18 6.35
N ALA A 55 17.62 1.85 6.46
CA ALA A 55 18.04 0.98 5.36
C ALA A 55 17.11 1.04 4.14
N ILE A 56 15.80 1.17 4.36
CA ILE A 56 14.78 1.22 3.30
C ILE A 56 14.41 2.65 2.88
N ALA A 57 15.07 3.68 3.42
CA ALA A 57 14.68 5.07 3.19
C ALA A 57 14.61 5.45 1.70
N ARG A 58 15.56 4.96 0.89
CA ARG A 58 15.55 5.18 -0.57
C ARG A 58 14.34 4.53 -1.26
N LEU A 59 13.97 3.33 -0.83
CA LEU A 59 12.79 2.62 -1.34
C LEU A 59 11.50 3.38 -1.00
N MET A 60 11.39 3.85 0.25
CA MET A 60 10.24 4.64 0.70
C MET A 60 10.17 6.00 0.02
N ALA A 61 11.30 6.64 -0.29
CA ALA A 61 11.31 7.90 -1.04
C ALA A 61 10.81 7.72 -2.48
N ALA A 62 11.10 6.59 -3.12
CA ALA A 62 10.70 6.32 -4.50
C ALA A 62 9.25 5.82 -4.63
N TYR A 63 8.79 4.97 -3.70
CA TYR A 63 7.50 4.25 -3.84
C TYR A 63 6.59 4.35 -2.62
N GLY A 64 7.12 4.79 -1.49
CA GLY A 64 6.38 4.90 -0.25
C GLY A 64 5.49 6.13 -0.19
N SER A 65 4.58 6.13 0.77
CA SER A 65 4.05 7.37 1.31
C SER A 65 5.04 7.90 2.36
N ASN A 66 5.04 9.20 2.66
CA ASN A 66 5.93 9.85 3.65
C ASN A 66 5.81 9.32 5.11
N LYS A 67 5.23 8.13 5.32
CA LYS A 67 4.88 7.53 6.61
C LYS A 67 5.61 6.22 6.93
N GLY A 68 6.59 5.79 6.13
CA GLY A 68 7.37 4.58 6.38
C GLY A 68 6.54 3.29 6.30
N LEU A 69 7.11 2.18 6.79
CA LEU A 69 6.42 0.90 6.89
C LEU A 69 5.73 0.73 8.25
N ALA A 70 4.63 0.00 8.25
CA ALA A 70 3.95 -0.47 9.44
C ALA A 70 3.69 -1.98 9.30
N LEU A 71 3.47 -2.66 10.42
CA LEU A 71 3.03 -4.05 10.41
C LEU A 71 1.65 -4.15 9.75
N ALA A 72 1.50 -5.15 8.89
CA ALA A 72 0.27 -5.47 8.20
C ALA A 72 -0.22 -6.86 8.63
N THR A 73 -1.54 -7.06 8.61
CA THR A 73 -2.21 -8.32 8.95
C THR A 73 -2.97 -8.84 7.75
N LYS A 74 -3.26 -10.14 7.73
CA LYS A 74 -4.02 -10.75 6.62
C LYS A 74 -5.47 -10.24 6.60
N GLU A 75 -6.02 -9.98 7.76
CA GLU A 75 -7.39 -9.55 8.00
C GLU A 75 -7.67 -8.18 7.38
N GLU A 76 -6.70 -7.27 7.38
CA GLU A 76 -6.80 -5.97 6.72
C GLU A 76 -7.07 -6.10 5.21
N TYR A 77 -6.58 -7.18 4.59
CA TYR A 77 -6.68 -7.44 3.14
C TYR A 77 -7.75 -8.47 2.78
N ALA A 78 -8.49 -9.00 3.76
CA ALA A 78 -9.51 -10.01 3.52
C ALA A 78 -10.63 -9.46 2.60
N GLY A 79 -11.00 -10.24 1.58
CA GLY A 79 -12.03 -9.85 0.61
C GLY A 79 -11.56 -8.84 -0.45
N LEU A 80 -10.27 -8.50 -0.50
CA LEU A 80 -9.70 -7.68 -1.58
C LEU A 80 -9.19 -8.52 -2.76
N ASP A 81 -9.19 -9.83 -2.61
CA ASP A 81 -8.91 -10.81 -3.67
C ASP A 81 -9.88 -10.66 -4.84
N VAL A 82 -11.12 -10.24 -4.60
CA VAL A 82 -12.12 -9.93 -5.65
C VAL A 82 -11.70 -8.79 -6.59
N TYR A 83 -10.74 -7.96 -6.19
CA TYR A 83 -10.19 -6.88 -7.01
C TYR A 83 -8.99 -7.33 -7.84
N LEU A 84 -8.43 -8.51 -7.57
CA LEU A 84 -7.36 -9.08 -8.37
C LEU A 84 -7.95 -9.52 -9.71
N LYS A 85 -7.33 -9.11 -10.82
CA LYS A 85 -7.72 -9.60 -12.13
C LYS A 85 -7.34 -11.08 -12.26
N ASP A 86 -8.30 -11.92 -12.59
CA ASP A 86 -8.07 -13.33 -12.93
C ASP A 86 -7.34 -13.51 -14.28
N THR A 87 -7.12 -12.43 -15.02
CA THR A 87 -6.45 -12.43 -16.32
C THR A 87 -5.19 -11.57 -16.31
N TRP A 88 -4.07 -12.19 -16.67
CA TRP A 88 -2.84 -11.52 -17.08
C TRP A 88 -2.83 -11.41 -18.61
N GLY A 89 -2.91 -10.19 -19.15
CA GLY A 89 -2.84 -9.90 -20.59
C GLY A 89 -4.06 -9.20 -21.17
N TYR A 90 -3.89 -8.59 -22.36
CA TYR A 90 -5.00 -8.12 -23.19
C TYR A 90 -5.55 -9.34 -23.94
N THR A 91 -6.72 -9.84 -23.56
CA THR A 91 -7.47 -10.74 -24.45
C THR A 91 -8.00 -9.91 -25.62
N HIS A 92 -7.57 -10.27 -26.83
CA HIS A 92 -8.08 -9.76 -28.10
C HIS A 92 -9.58 -10.03 -28.27
#